data_AF-A0A382NVA3-F1
#
_entry.id   AF-A0A382NVA3-F1
#
_cell.length_a   1.000
_cell.length_b   1.000
_cell.length_c   1.000
_cell.angle_alpha   90.00
_cell.angle_beta   90.00
_cell.angle_gamma   90.00
#
_symmetry.space_group_name_H-M   'P 1'
#
loop_
_entity.id
_entity.type
_entity.pdbx_description
1 polymer ?
#
loop_
_entity_poly.entity_id
_entity_poly.type
_entity_poly.pdbx_seq_one_letter_code
_entity_poly.pdbx_strand_id
1 'polypeptide(L)'
;MNKESNGLLAQIIRATTKVEPNEFRATALSFLFVLSLMVAYFIIRPVRDAMASDWTRTETSTLWTMTFLSSVIAVVIYGFVISRVKFSHVVPGVYIFFAVTFATFYFYSGMLADPTIIDKIFYVWLSVFSLFHISVFWSFMSGLFSKEQAPRLFALIASGASIGAIIGPSIPAFFADDIGTMNLMLVSAVILLVPVPIIGKLEKLKVTELGNLGLKSDLSEAKRLGRNPFSGFTLLFTNPYLLGIGLFILLYVTMSTFIYMEQREMLAAFDRPKRAQILGGIDLAVNSLAIVTALFATGRLATKCG
;
A
#
# COMPACT_ATOMS: atom_id res chain seq x y z
N MET A 1 20.19 34.83 -5.80
CA MET A 1 20.85 33.70 -5.11
C MET A 1 19.79 32.75 -4.58
N ASN A 2 19.56 31.61 -5.24
CA ASN A 2 18.94 30.36 -4.73
C ASN A 2 18.62 29.41 -5.90
N LYS A 3 19.66 28.83 -6.53
CA LYS A 3 19.49 27.84 -7.60
C LYS A 3 20.37 26.59 -7.49
N GLU A 4 21.26 26.51 -6.50
CA GLU A 4 22.27 25.44 -6.43
C GLU A 4 21.85 24.20 -5.63
N SER A 5 20.84 24.30 -4.75
CA SER A 5 20.38 23.13 -3.95
C SER A 5 19.58 22.08 -4.74
N ASN A 6 19.13 22.38 -5.97
CA ASN A 6 18.34 21.44 -6.78
C ASN A 6 19.19 20.53 -7.68
N GLY A 7 20.53 20.65 -7.68
CA GLY A 7 21.41 19.96 -8.62
C GLY A 7 21.77 18.54 -8.20
N LEU A 8 22.18 18.32 -6.95
CA LEU A 8 22.83 17.08 -6.53
C LEU A 8 21.83 15.93 -6.37
N LEU A 9 20.69 16.19 -5.73
CA LEU A 9 19.64 15.18 -5.55
C LEU A 9 18.99 14.80 -6.88
N ALA A 10 18.76 15.78 -7.76
CA ALA A 10 18.26 15.55 -9.10
C ALA A 10 19.27 14.81 -9.99
N GLN A 11 20.57 15.10 -9.88
CA GLN A 11 21.63 14.40 -10.60
C GLN A 11 21.81 12.96 -10.11
N ILE A 12 21.77 12.72 -8.79
CA ILE A 12 21.83 11.37 -8.22
C ILE A 12 20.61 10.56 -8.68
N ILE A 13 19.41 11.13 -8.60
CA ILE A 13 18.19 10.47 -9.08
C ILE A 13 18.28 10.19 -10.59
N ARG A 14 18.76 11.13 -11.40
CA ARG A 14 18.87 10.96 -12.87
C ARG A 14 19.97 9.97 -13.28
N ALA A 15 21.04 9.85 -12.48
CA ALA A 15 22.13 8.91 -12.71
C ALA A 15 21.81 7.48 -12.22
N THR A 16 20.92 7.34 -11.23
CA THR A 16 20.52 6.04 -10.65
C THR A 16 19.24 5.50 -11.28
N THR A 17 18.26 6.37 -11.53
CA THR A 17 16.98 6.04 -12.17
C THR A 17 16.89 6.77 -13.51
N LYS A 18 16.67 6.04 -14.60
CA LYS A 18 16.53 6.54 -15.99
C LYS A 18 15.23 7.34 -16.18
N VAL A 19 14.99 8.34 -15.34
CA VAL A 19 13.79 9.20 -15.31
C VAL A 19 13.96 10.32 -16.32
N GLU A 20 12.99 10.47 -17.22
CA GLU A 20 13.01 11.56 -18.19
C GLU A 20 12.48 12.87 -17.57
N PRO A 21 12.92 14.06 -18.04
CA PRO A 21 12.55 15.34 -17.41
C PRO A 21 11.04 15.62 -17.34
N ASN A 22 10.29 15.14 -18.33
CA ASN A 22 8.83 15.20 -18.42
C ASN A 22 8.12 14.20 -17.48
N GLU A 23 8.84 13.20 -16.95
CA GLU A 23 8.29 12.18 -16.07
C GLU A 23 8.55 12.49 -14.58
N PHE A 24 9.49 13.38 -14.29
CA PHE A 24 9.97 13.64 -12.92
C PHE A 24 8.85 14.07 -11.97
N ARG A 25 7.99 15.00 -12.38
CA ARG A 25 6.90 15.51 -11.54
C ARG A 25 5.87 14.43 -11.23
N ALA A 26 5.45 13.68 -12.24
CA ALA A 26 4.50 12.58 -12.07
C ALA A 26 5.09 11.47 -11.18
N THR A 27 6.37 11.18 -11.34
CA THR A 27 7.09 10.18 -10.53
C THR A 27 7.21 10.62 -9.07
N ALA A 28 7.62 11.86 -8.81
CA ALA A 28 7.74 12.40 -7.45
C ALA A 28 6.39 12.46 -6.72
N LEU A 29 5.32 12.85 -7.42
CA LEU A 29 3.96 12.83 -6.87
C LEU A 29 3.46 11.41 -6.61
N SER A 30 3.76 10.46 -7.50
CA SER A 30 3.42 9.04 -7.31
C SER A 30 4.19 8.41 -6.14
N PHE A 31 5.46 8.78 -5.99
CA PHE A 31 6.28 8.42 -4.84
C PHE A 31 5.69 8.96 -3.54
N LEU A 32 5.34 10.26 -3.49
CA LEU A 32 4.71 10.87 -2.33
C LEU A 32 3.37 10.22 -2.01
N PHE A 33 2.59 9.88 -3.03
CA PHE A 33 1.32 9.18 -2.89
C PHE A 33 1.51 7.84 -2.17
N VAL A 34 2.33 6.93 -2.68
CA VAL A 34 2.51 5.62 -2.02
C VAL A 34 3.19 5.73 -0.66
N LEU A 35 4.12 6.69 -0.50
CA LEU A 35 4.74 6.98 0.79
C LEU A 35 3.68 7.38 1.82
N SER A 36 2.79 8.33 1.51
CA SER A 36 1.72 8.75 2.41
C SER A 36 0.80 7.58 2.77
N LEU A 37 0.44 6.72 1.80
CA LEU A 37 -0.37 5.54 2.06
C LEU A 37 0.32 4.56 3.03
N MET A 38 1.60 4.26 2.78
CA MET A 38 2.35 3.36 3.65
C MET A 38 2.54 3.96 5.03
N VAL A 39 2.89 5.24 5.15
CA VAL A 39 3.01 5.91 6.45
C VAL A 39 1.70 5.80 7.22
N ALA A 40 0.57 6.15 6.61
CA ALA A 40 -0.74 6.06 7.27
C ALA A 40 -1.07 4.63 7.74
N TYR A 41 -0.79 3.62 6.91
CA TYR A 41 -0.99 2.22 7.27
C TYR A 41 -0.08 1.77 8.42
N PHE A 42 1.22 2.03 8.30
CA PHE A 42 2.22 1.54 9.24
C PHE A 42 2.25 2.31 10.58
N ILE A 43 1.65 3.50 10.66
CA ILE A 43 1.35 4.16 11.95
C ILE A 43 0.30 3.36 12.73
N ILE A 44 -0.80 2.96 12.09
CA ILE A 44 -1.91 2.29 12.77
C ILE A 44 -1.60 0.80 12.98
N ARG A 45 -0.81 0.17 12.11
CA ARG A 45 -0.53 -1.28 12.21
C ARG A 45 -0.06 -1.72 13.61
N PRO A 46 0.95 -1.08 14.25
CA PRO A 46 1.32 -1.41 15.63
C PRO A 46 0.19 -1.20 16.64
N VAL A 47 -0.65 -0.17 16.46
CA VAL A 47 -1.83 0.08 17.30
C VAL A 47 -2.82 -1.07 17.22
N ARG A 48 -3.13 -1.52 15.99
CA ARG A 48 -3.97 -2.71 15.75
C ARG A 48 -3.37 -3.96 16.38
N ASP A 49 -2.07 -4.17 16.17
CA ASP A 49 -1.40 -5.38 16.63
C ASP A 49 -1.32 -5.42 18.18
N ALA A 50 -1.22 -4.24 18.83
CA ALA A 50 -1.34 -4.11 20.28
C ALA A 50 -2.75 -4.45 20.79
N MET A 51 -3.81 -3.95 20.15
CA MET A 51 -5.21 -4.29 20.49
C MET A 51 -5.46 -5.80 20.44
N ALA A 52 -4.91 -6.48 19.43
CA ALA A 52 -5.09 -7.92 19.27
C ALA A 52 -4.33 -8.78 20.28
N SER A 53 -3.36 -8.19 21.00
CA SER A 53 -2.55 -8.92 21.99
C SER A 53 -3.33 -9.27 23.26
N ASP A 54 -4.43 -8.56 23.53
CA ASP A 54 -5.30 -8.78 24.68
C ASP A 54 -6.37 -9.85 24.45
N TRP A 55 -6.57 -10.30 23.19
CA TRP A 55 -7.62 -11.25 22.82
C TRP A 55 -7.12 -12.70 22.81
N THR A 56 -8.06 -13.64 23.02
CA THR A 56 -7.75 -15.07 23.01
C THR A 56 -7.42 -15.58 21.61
N ARG A 57 -6.63 -16.67 21.51
CA ARG A 57 -6.26 -17.26 20.20
C ARG A 57 -7.47 -17.61 19.32
N THR A 58 -8.58 -18.04 19.92
CA THR A 58 -9.83 -18.37 19.25
C THR A 58 -10.51 -17.14 18.67
N GLU A 59 -10.51 -16.02 19.40
CA GLU A 59 -11.01 -14.73 18.90
C GLU A 59 -10.15 -14.23 17.74
N THR A 60 -8.82 -14.27 17.87
CA THR A 60 -7.91 -13.84 16.79
C THR A 60 -8.07 -14.68 15.52
N SER A 61 -8.24 -16.00 15.65
CA SER A 61 -8.52 -16.88 14.52
C SER A 61 -9.85 -16.51 13.82
N THR A 62 -10.89 -16.23 14.62
CA THR A 62 -12.19 -15.79 14.10
C THR A 62 -12.07 -14.47 13.33
N LEU A 63 -11.26 -13.53 13.81
CA LEU A 63 -11.00 -12.25 13.13
C LEU A 63 -10.29 -12.44 11.79
N TRP A 64 -9.42 -13.45 11.64
CA TRP A 64 -8.83 -13.76 10.33
C TRP A 64 -9.87 -14.25 9.34
N THR A 65 -10.80 -15.11 9.75
CA THR A 65 -11.94 -15.51 8.91
C THR A 65 -12.83 -14.33 8.55
N MET A 66 -13.12 -13.44 9.51
CA MET A 66 -13.88 -12.21 9.26
C MET A 66 -13.15 -11.25 8.32
N THR A 67 -11.82 -11.16 8.41
CA THR A 67 -10.97 -10.39 7.49
C THR A 67 -11.07 -10.93 6.07
N PHE A 68 -11.01 -12.25 5.91
CA PHE A 68 -11.19 -12.90 4.61
C PHE A 68 -12.56 -12.55 4.02
N LEU A 69 -13.64 -12.77 4.76
CA LEU A 69 -15.00 -12.51 4.28
C LEU A 69 -15.22 -11.03 3.96
N SER A 70 -14.76 -10.13 4.84
CA SER A 70 -14.88 -8.68 4.66
C SER A 70 -14.08 -8.20 3.44
N SER A 71 -12.90 -8.78 3.19
CA SER A 71 -12.09 -8.46 2.01
C SER A 71 -12.79 -8.89 0.72
N VAL A 72 -13.44 -10.06 0.69
CA VAL A 72 -14.25 -10.51 -0.46
C VAL A 72 -15.39 -9.54 -0.72
N ILE A 73 -16.14 -9.17 0.34
CA ILE A 73 -17.25 -8.21 0.23
C ILE A 73 -16.74 -6.86 -0.30
N ALA A 74 -15.65 -6.33 0.26
CA ALA A 74 -15.06 -5.06 -0.15
C ALA A 74 -14.65 -5.07 -1.63
N VAL A 75 -14.01 -6.16 -2.09
CA VAL A 75 -13.61 -6.30 -3.50
C VAL A 75 -14.81 -6.38 -4.43
N VAL A 76 -15.88 -7.08 -4.05
CA VAL A 76 -17.13 -7.15 -4.83
C VAL A 76 -17.79 -5.78 -4.92
N ILE A 77 -17.94 -5.07 -3.80
CA ILE A 77 -18.50 -3.71 -3.76
C ILE A 77 -17.66 -2.77 -4.63
N TYR A 78 -16.35 -2.83 -4.49
CA TYR A 78 -15.44 -2.04 -5.30
C TYR A 78 -15.57 -2.32 -6.79
N GLY A 79 -15.57 -3.59 -7.18
CA GLY A 79 -15.79 -4.04 -8.57
C GLY A 79 -17.10 -3.52 -9.14
N PHE A 80 -18.16 -3.52 -8.34
CA PHE A 80 -19.44 -2.92 -8.72
C PHE A 80 -19.34 -1.40 -8.89
N VAL A 81 -18.72 -0.67 -7.95
CA VAL A 81 -18.58 0.78 -8.01
C VAL A 81 -17.79 1.22 -9.26
N ILE A 82 -16.66 0.58 -9.55
CA ILE A 82 -15.84 0.91 -10.74
C ILE A 82 -16.55 0.56 -12.06
N SER A 83 -17.55 -0.32 -12.04
CA SER A 83 -18.37 -0.61 -13.24
C SER A 83 -19.33 0.54 -13.58
N ARG A 84 -19.74 1.31 -12.56
CA ARG A 84 -20.75 2.39 -12.68
C ARG A 84 -20.12 3.78 -12.74
N VAL A 85 -19.04 4.00 -11.99
CA VAL A 85 -18.39 5.30 -11.81
C VAL A 85 -17.05 5.33 -12.55
N LYS A 86 -16.66 6.48 -13.09
CA LYS A 86 -15.33 6.64 -13.72
C LYS A 86 -14.24 6.37 -12.70
N PHE A 87 -13.29 5.48 -13.04
CA PHE A 87 -12.21 5.05 -12.16
C PHE A 87 -11.44 6.23 -11.52
N SER A 88 -11.19 7.28 -12.30
CA SER A 88 -10.57 8.54 -11.85
C SER A 88 -11.24 9.19 -10.62
N HIS A 89 -12.56 9.06 -10.49
CA HIS A 89 -13.33 9.63 -9.39
C HIS A 89 -13.45 8.64 -8.22
N VAL A 90 -13.37 7.33 -8.50
CA VAL A 90 -13.44 6.29 -7.46
C VAL A 90 -12.18 6.31 -6.60
N VAL A 91 -11.00 6.45 -7.21
CA VAL A 91 -9.71 6.43 -6.51
C VAL A 91 -9.63 7.44 -5.35
N PRO A 92 -9.89 8.76 -5.54
CA PRO A 92 -9.88 9.71 -4.42
C PRO A 92 -11.00 9.42 -3.42
N GLY A 93 -12.17 8.97 -3.89
CA GLY A 93 -13.30 8.58 -3.05
C GLY A 93 -12.95 7.46 -2.07
N VAL A 94 -12.15 6.47 -2.48
CA VAL A 94 -11.68 5.39 -1.61
C VAL A 94 -10.85 5.93 -0.44
N TYR A 95 -9.89 6.81 -0.70
CA TYR A 95 -9.02 7.33 0.36
C TYR A 95 -9.77 8.27 1.32
N ILE A 96 -10.67 9.10 0.79
CA ILE A 96 -11.58 9.92 1.61
C ILE A 96 -12.46 9.02 2.48
N PHE A 97 -13.04 7.97 1.90
CA PHE A 97 -13.88 7.02 2.62
C PHE A 97 -13.11 6.36 3.78
N PHE A 98 -11.92 5.84 3.54
CA PHE A 98 -11.11 5.26 4.62
C PHE A 98 -10.71 6.29 5.68
N ALA A 99 -10.32 7.50 5.28
CA ALA A 99 -10.03 8.59 6.22
C ALA A 99 -11.23 8.90 7.13
N VAL A 100 -12.44 9.02 6.57
CA VAL A 100 -13.67 9.23 7.33
C VAL A 100 -13.97 8.05 8.25
N THR A 101 -13.78 6.80 7.79
CA THR A 101 -13.99 5.64 8.66
C THR A 101 -13.02 5.62 9.83
N PHE A 102 -11.74 5.95 9.64
CA PHE A 102 -10.75 6.00 10.73
C PHE A 102 -11.09 7.10 11.74
N ALA A 103 -11.52 8.28 11.27
CA ALA A 103 -12.02 9.33 12.15
C ALA A 103 -13.29 8.88 12.90
N THR A 104 -14.18 8.13 12.25
CA THR A 104 -15.40 7.59 12.87
C THR A 104 -15.05 6.59 13.98
N PHE A 105 -14.13 5.64 13.71
CA PHE A 105 -13.64 4.69 14.72
C PHE A 105 -13.04 5.39 15.94
N TYR A 106 -12.28 6.47 15.71
CA TYR A 106 -11.74 7.31 16.79
C TYR A 106 -12.84 7.88 17.70
N PHE A 107 -13.90 8.46 17.13
CA PHE A 107 -14.97 9.03 17.95
C PHE A 107 -15.77 7.95 18.70
N TYR A 108 -16.07 6.83 18.05
CA TYR A 108 -16.84 5.76 18.69
C TYR A 108 -16.07 5.05 19.80
N SER A 109 -14.76 4.84 19.65
CA SER A 109 -13.95 4.21 20.70
C SER A 109 -13.83 5.08 21.95
N GLY A 110 -13.91 6.40 21.82
CA GLY A 110 -13.96 7.32 22.96
C GLY A 110 -15.32 7.44 23.65
N MET A 111 -16.42 6.98 23.04
CA MET A 111 -17.79 7.13 23.54
C MET A 111 -18.34 5.90 24.28
N LEU A 112 -17.77 4.71 24.06
CA LEU A 112 -18.25 3.46 24.68
C LEU A 112 -17.48 3.13 25.96
N ALA A 113 -18.19 2.57 26.96
CA ALA A 113 -17.58 2.07 28.19
C ALA A 113 -16.78 0.78 28.00
N ASP A 114 -17.13 -0.04 26.99
CA ASP A 114 -16.37 -1.20 26.54
C ASP A 114 -16.12 -1.10 25.01
N PRO A 115 -14.92 -0.68 24.59
CA PRO A 115 -14.59 -0.50 23.18
C PRO A 115 -14.20 -1.81 22.48
N THR A 116 -14.19 -2.97 23.15
CA THR A 116 -13.65 -4.24 22.62
C THR A 116 -14.26 -4.63 21.26
N ILE A 117 -15.57 -4.43 21.08
CA ILE A 117 -16.24 -4.74 19.80
C ILE A 117 -15.77 -3.80 18.70
N ILE A 118 -15.61 -2.50 19.01
CA ILE A 118 -15.13 -1.51 18.05
C ILE A 118 -13.70 -1.84 17.64
N ASP A 119 -12.83 -2.19 18.59
CA ASP A 119 -11.43 -2.53 18.32
C ASP A 119 -11.33 -3.78 17.42
N LYS A 120 -12.18 -4.78 17.65
CA LYS A 120 -12.29 -5.97 16.78
C LYS A 120 -12.76 -5.64 15.37
N ILE A 121 -13.77 -4.77 15.23
CA ILE A 121 -14.25 -4.30 13.92
C ILE A 121 -13.15 -3.51 13.23
N PHE A 122 -12.47 -2.62 13.94
CA PHE A 122 -11.35 -1.83 13.44
C PHE A 122 -10.20 -2.71 13.00
N TYR A 123 -9.88 -3.78 13.74
CA TYR A 123 -8.87 -4.76 13.36
C TYR A 123 -9.13 -5.37 11.99
N VAL A 124 -10.37 -5.84 11.78
CA VAL A 124 -10.82 -6.40 10.50
C VAL A 124 -10.76 -5.32 9.41
N TRP A 125 -11.25 -4.12 9.71
CA TRP A 125 -11.34 -3.02 8.76
C TRP A 125 -9.96 -2.50 8.32
N LEU A 126 -9.00 -2.36 9.23
CA LEU A 126 -7.62 -2.01 8.90
C LEU A 126 -6.96 -3.08 8.04
N SER A 127 -7.32 -4.36 8.26
CA SER A 127 -6.82 -5.47 7.47
C SER A 127 -7.42 -5.50 6.06
N VAL A 128 -8.67 -5.08 5.87
CA VAL A 128 -9.23 -4.82 4.53
C VAL A 128 -8.51 -3.64 3.87
N PHE A 129 -8.33 -2.54 4.61
CA PHE A 129 -7.61 -1.37 4.13
C PHE A 129 -6.21 -1.73 3.64
N SER A 130 -5.45 -2.54 4.39
CA SER A 130 -4.04 -2.88 4.10
C SER A 130 -3.83 -3.49 2.71
N LEU A 131 -4.76 -4.32 2.25
CA LEU A 131 -4.73 -4.92 0.92
C LEU A 131 -5.27 -3.96 -0.15
N PHE A 132 -6.35 -3.27 0.20
CA PHE A 132 -7.12 -2.52 -0.76
C PHE A 132 -6.41 -1.25 -1.23
N HIS A 133 -5.79 -0.50 -0.31
CA HIS A 133 -5.17 0.78 -0.64
C HIS A 133 -4.00 0.63 -1.63
N ILE A 134 -3.21 -0.44 -1.48
CA ILE A 134 -2.11 -0.80 -2.40
C ILE A 134 -2.65 -1.20 -3.77
N SER A 135 -3.70 -2.03 -3.79
CA SER A 135 -4.31 -2.49 -5.04
C SER A 135 -4.88 -1.31 -5.86
N VAL A 136 -5.63 -0.41 -5.20
CA VAL A 136 -6.18 0.80 -5.82
C VAL A 136 -5.06 1.71 -6.35
N PHE A 137 -4.00 1.88 -5.56
CA PHE A 137 -2.83 2.66 -5.96
C PHE A 137 -2.19 2.11 -7.24
N TRP A 138 -1.84 0.83 -7.27
CA TRP A 138 -1.20 0.23 -8.45
C TRP A 138 -2.11 0.19 -9.67
N SER A 139 -3.42 0.03 -9.46
CA SER A 139 -4.43 0.14 -10.53
C SER A 139 -4.50 1.55 -11.13
N PHE A 140 -4.30 2.57 -10.30
CA PHE A 140 -4.20 3.96 -10.76
C PHE A 140 -2.87 4.23 -11.50
N MET A 141 -1.75 3.73 -10.97
CA MET A 141 -0.43 3.85 -11.59
C MET A 141 -0.34 3.17 -12.96
N SER A 142 -0.93 1.98 -13.12
CA SER A 142 -0.93 1.25 -14.41
C SER A 142 -1.73 1.98 -15.49
N GLY A 143 -2.70 2.80 -15.10
CA GLY A 143 -3.42 3.69 -16.01
C GLY A 143 -2.73 5.03 -16.26
N LEU A 144 -1.65 5.35 -15.54
CA LEU A 144 -0.96 6.64 -15.60
C LEU A 144 0.31 6.57 -16.45
N PHE A 145 1.09 5.51 -16.28
CA PHE A 145 2.38 5.30 -16.94
C PHE A 145 2.27 4.27 -18.06
N SER A 146 3.00 4.47 -19.17
CA SER A 146 3.05 3.51 -20.28
C SER A 146 3.85 2.25 -19.93
N LYS A 147 3.79 1.24 -20.79
CA LYS A 147 4.56 -0.02 -20.59
C LYS A 147 6.07 0.20 -20.65
N GLU A 148 6.53 1.22 -21.37
CA GLU A 148 7.93 1.61 -21.47
C GLU A 148 8.39 2.39 -20.22
N GLN A 149 7.47 3.16 -19.62
CA GLN A 149 7.73 3.98 -18.44
C GLN A 149 7.70 3.14 -17.15
N ALA A 150 6.70 2.26 -17.03
CA ALA A 150 6.39 1.55 -15.78
C ALA A 150 7.59 0.78 -15.20
N PRO A 151 8.35 -0.04 -15.95
CA PRO A 151 9.47 -0.80 -15.36
C PRO A 151 10.59 0.07 -14.80
N ARG A 152 10.81 1.25 -15.39
CA ARG A 152 11.85 2.20 -14.96
C ARG A 152 11.40 2.99 -13.74
N LEU A 153 10.17 3.48 -13.75
CA LEU A 153 9.64 4.41 -12.75
C LEU A 153 9.05 3.70 -11.53
N PHE A 154 8.46 2.51 -11.71
CA PHE A 154 7.79 1.80 -10.61
C PHE A 154 8.76 1.33 -9.54
N ALA A 155 10.03 1.08 -9.89
CA ALA A 155 11.05 0.79 -8.89
C ALA A 155 11.26 1.99 -7.95
N LEU A 156 11.47 3.18 -8.53
CA LEU A 156 11.63 4.41 -7.76
C LEU A 156 10.37 4.69 -6.93
N ILE A 157 9.19 4.59 -7.53
CA ILE A 157 7.91 4.80 -6.83
C ILE A 157 7.75 3.79 -5.68
N ALA A 158 8.00 2.50 -5.92
CA ALA A 158 7.89 1.43 -4.93
C ALA A 158 8.86 1.62 -3.75
N SER A 159 10.03 2.23 -3.97
CA SER A 159 10.94 2.57 -2.86
C SER A 159 10.30 3.51 -1.83
N GLY A 160 9.36 4.36 -2.27
CA GLY A 160 8.55 5.20 -1.38
C GLY A 160 7.69 4.39 -0.42
N ALA A 161 7.25 3.19 -0.83
CA ALA A 161 6.51 2.29 0.03
C ALA A 161 7.40 1.75 1.17
N SER A 162 8.61 1.30 0.86
CA SER A 162 9.59 0.86 1.86
C SER A 162 10.01 1.98 2.81
N ILE A 163 10.18 3.21 2.30
CA ILE A 163 10.45 4.38 3.14
C ILE A 163 9.27 4.64 4.08
N GLY A 164 8.04 4.57 3.59
CA GLY A 164 6.86 4.71 4.43
C GLY A 164 6.70 3.60 5.48
N ALA A 165 7.16 2.38 5.18
CA ALA A 165 7.21 1.26 6.12
C ALA A 165 8.25 1.46 7.24
N ILE A 166 9.28 2.25 7.01
CA ILE A 166 10.28 2.63 8.04
C ILE A 166 9.78 3.84 8.85
N ILE A 167 9.27 4.87 8.18
CA ILE A 167 8.79 6.10 8.83
C ILE A 167 7.53 5.83 9.66
N GLY A 168 6.59 5.04 9.13
CA GLY A 168 5.29 4.80 9.74
C GLY A 168 5.36 4.30 11.19
N PRO A 169 6.07 3.20 11.50
CA PRO A 169 6.18 2.67 12.87
C PRO A 169 7.06 3.53 13.78
N SER A 170 7.92 4.39 13.22
CA SER A 170 8.73 5.32 14.01
C SER A 170 7.86 6.37 14.73
N ILE A 171 6.73 6.77 14.12
CA ILE A 171 5.82 7.76 14.69
C ILE A 171 5.20 7.27 16.01
N PRO A 172 4.51 6.13 16.10
CA PRO A 172 4.05 5.61 17.38
C PRO A 172 5.22 5.30 18.33
N ALA A 173 6.37 4.83 17.84
CA ALA A 173 7.50 4.51 18.72
C ALA A 173 8.06 5.71 19.48
N PHE A 174 8.06 6.91 18.89
CA PHE A 174 8.59 8.12 19.53
C PHE A 174 7.51 9.03 20.11
N PHE A 175 6.27 8.95 19.63
CA PHE A 175 5.23 9.92 19.97
C PHE A 175 3.95 9.30 20.55
N ALA A 176 3.85 7.98 20.73
CA ALA A 176 2.63 7.38 21.29
C ALA A 176 2.34 7.83 22.73
N ASP A 177 3.37 8.05 23.54
CA ASP A 177 3.22 8.49 24.93
C ASP A 177 2.69 9.94 25.01
N ASP A 178 3.09 10.80 24.06
CA ASP A 178 2.68 12.21 24.02
C ASP A 178 1.34 12.42 23.30
N ILE A 179 1.16 11.76 22.14
CA ILE A 179 0.00 11.93 21.26
C ILE A 179 -1.16 11.06 21.73
N GLY A 180 -0.89 9.90 22.34
CA GLY A 180 -1.89 8.90 22.70
C GLY A 180 -2.24 7.98 21.53
N THR A 181 -2.31 6.68 21.83
CA THR A 181 -2.56 5.60 20.86
C THR A 181 -3.80 5.83 19.98
N MET A 182 -4.87 6.37 20.56
CA MET A 182 -6.13 6.60 19.86
C MET A 182 -6.01 7.75 18.83
N ASN A 183 -5.28 8.82 19.16
CA ASN A 183 -5.09 9.98 18.29
C ASN A 183 -4.25 9.63 17.04
N LEU A 184 -3.45 8.56 17.07
CA LEU A 184 -2.73 8.06 15.89
C LEU A 184 -3.68 7.65 14.75
N MET A 185 -4.91 7.24 15.06
CA MET A 185 -5.93 6.97 14.04
C MET A 185 -6.31 8.23 13.27
N LEU A 186 -6.43 9.37 13.97
CA LEU A 186 -6.68 10.67 13.34
C LEU A 186 -5.50 11.15 12.51
N VAL A 187 -4.27 10.98 13.01
CA VAL A 187 -3.05 11.31 12.26
C VAL A 187 -3.04 10.57 10.93
N SER A 188 -3.28 9.26 10.94
CA SER A 188 -3.38 8.48 9.72
C SER A 188 -4.56 8.87 8.83
N ALA A 189 -5.72 9.20 9.40
CA ALA A 189 -6.85 9.71 8.63
C ALA A 189 -6.49 10.99 7.86
N VAL A 190 -5.78 11.93 8.49
CA VAL A 190 -5.32 13.17 7.85
C VAL A 190 -4.29 12.87 6.75
N ILE A 191 -3.33 11.97 7.01
CA ILE A 191 -2.33 11.58 6.01
C ILE A 191 -2.99 10.93 4.78
N LEU A 192 -4.07 10.16 4.95
CA LEU A 192 -4.82 9.57 3.83
C LEU A 192 -5.51 10.61 2.94
N LEU A 193 -5.68 11.86 3.40
CA LEU A 193 -6.19 12.94 2.56
C LEU A 193 -5.12 13.56 1.66
N VAL A 194 -3.83 13.39 1.97
CA VAL A 194 -2.71 13.91 1.16
C VAL A 194 -2.72 13.38 -0.29
N PRO A 195 -2.98 12.08 -0.54
CA PRO A 195 -3.21 11.54 -1.88
C PRO A 195 -4.27 12.25 -2.72
N VAL A 196 -5.33 12.79 -2.12
CA VAL A 196 -6.51 13.32 -2.84
C VAL A 196 -6.13 14.46 -3.82
N PRO A 197 -5.46 15.55 -3.40
CA PRO A 197 -5.00 16.57 -4.32
C PRO A 197 -3.90 16.07 -5.27
N ILE A 198 -3.12 15.05 -4.87
CA ILE A 198 -2.08 14.47 -5.72
C ILE A 198 -2.70 13.77 -6.93
N ILE A 199 -3.74 12.96 -6.72
CA ILE A 199 -4.47 12.26 -7.77
C ILE A 199 -4.96 13.25 -8.84
N GLY A 200 -5.60 14.34 -8.44
CA GLY A 200 -6.08 15.37 -9.37
C GLY A 200 -4.95 16.07 -10.15
N LYS A 201 -3.77 16.23 -9.55
CA LYS A 201 -2.58 16.74 -10.27
C LYS A 201 -2.01 15.71 -11.23
N LEU A 202 -1.92 14.44 -10.83
CA LEU A 202 -1.42 13.35 -11.67
C LEU A 202 -2.28 13.15 -12.92
N GLU A 203 -3.60 13.28 -12.81
CA GLU A 203 -4.49 13.21 -13.98
C GLU A 203 -4.26 14.35 -14.97
N LYS A 204 -3.95 15.55 -14.48
CA LYS A 204 -3.57 16.67 -15.36
C LYS A 204 -2.22 16.40 -16.04
N LEU A 205 -1.22 15.95 -15.26
CA LEU A 205 0.12 15.65 -15.77
C LEU A 205 0.14 14.52 -16.81
N LYS A 206 -0.78 13.56 -16.67
CA LYS A 206 -1.01 12.51 -17.68
C LYS A 206 -1.23 13.08 -19.08
N VAL A 207 -1.97 14.19 -19.16
CA VAL A 207 -2.33 14.86 -20.41
C VAL A 207 -1.26 15.84 -20.85
N THR A 208 -0.71 16.63 -19.91
CA THR A 208 0.17 17.76 -20.25
C THR A 208 1.63 17.38 -20.45
N GLU A 209 2.17 16.45 -19.66
CA GLU A 209 3.62 16.16 -19.62
C GLU A 209 3.94 14.74 -20.10
N LEU A 210 3.10 13.76 -19.76
CA LEU A 210 3.35 12.35 -20.09
C LEU A 210 2.92 11.98 -21.51
N GLY A 211 2.06 12.78 -22.17
CA GLY A 211 1.56 12.47 -23.52
C GLY A 211 0.66 11.23 -23.59
N ASN A 212 0.18 10.74 -22.44
CA ASN A 212 -0.45 9.43 -22.27
C ASN A 212 -1.98 9.46 -22.37
N LEU A 213 -2.54 10.37 -23.18
CA LEU A 213 -3.99 10.56 -23.37
C LEU A 213 -4.72 9.27 -23.81
N GLY A 214 -4.05 8.43 -24.60
CA GLY A 214 -4.59 7.17 -25.12
C GLY A 214 -4.57 6.00 -24.14
N LEU A 215 -3.77 6.08 -23.06
CA LEU A 215 -3.74 5.04 -22.03
C LEU A 215 -5.02 5.15 -21.19
N LYS A 216 -5.96 4.23 -21.40
CA LYS A 216 -7.01 4.00 -20.41
C LYS A 216 -6.42 3.06 -19.36
N SER A 217 -6.69 3.30 -18.07
CA SER A 217 -6.54 2.25 -17.09
C SER A 217 -7.29 1.02 -17.60
N ASP A 218 -6.69 -0.16 -17.58
CA ASP A 218 -7.27 -1.44 -18.03
C ASP A 218 -8.68 -1.68 -17.45
N LEU A 219 -9.00 -0.99 -16.37
CA LEU A 219 -10.32 -0.95 -15.76
C LEU A 219 -11.45 -0.38 -16.66
N SER A 220 -11.14 0.33 -17.75
CA SER A 220 -12.16 0.67 -18.76
C SER A 220 -12.57 -0.54 -19.59
N GLU A 221 -11.71 -1.55 -19.74
CA GLU A 221 -12.08 -2.87 -20.22
C GLU A 221 -12.73 -3.70 -19.10
N ALA A 222 -12.35 -3.50 -17.83
CA ALA A 222 -13.11 -4.05 -16.70
C ALA A 222 -14.57 -3.54 -16.64
N LYS A 223 -14.87 -2.40 -17.28
CA LYS A 223 -16.25 -1.94 -17.54
C LYS A 223 -17.07 -2.95 -18.37
N ARG A 224 -16.42 -3.80 -19.17
CA ARG A 224 -17.02 -4.98 -19.84
C ARG A 224 -17.05 -6.22 -18.93
N LEU A 225 -16.07 -6.41 -18.04
CA LEU A 225 -16.07 -7.51 -17.05
C LEU A 225 -17.11 -7.35 -15.93
N GLY A 226 -17.56 -6.12 -15.63
CA GLY A 226 -18.51 -5.82 -14.54
C GLY A 226 -19.91 -6.44 -14.65
N ARG A 227 -20.21 -7.19 -15.72
CA ARG A 227 -21.46 -7.97 -15.83
C ARG A 227 -21.40 -9.34 -15.15
N ASN A 228 -20.22 -9.92 -14.94
CA ASN A 228 -20.08 -11.22 -14.27
C ASN A 228 -18.88 -11.20 -13.28
N PRO A 229 -19.11 -11.29 -11.96
CA PRO A 229 -18.04 -11.30 -10.96
C PRO A 229 -17.07 -12.49 -11.09
N PHE A 230 -17.49 -13.58 -11.75
CA PHE A 230 -16.65 -14.74 -12.01
C PHE A 230 -15.76 -14.59 -13.25
N SER A 231 -15.96 -13.56 -14.08
CA SER A 231 -15.20 -13.37 -15.31
C SER A 231 -13.69 -13.19 -15.05
N GLY A 232 -13.31 -12.60 -13.90
CA GLY A 232 -11.91 -12.51 -13.49
C GLY A 232 -11.27 -13.87 -13.19
N PHE A 233 -12.02 -14.78 -12.55
CA PHE A 233 -11.55 -16.15 -12.31
C PHE A 233 -11.44 -16.93 -13.62
N THR A 234 -12.44 -16.81 -14.51
CA THR A 234 -12.37 -17.45 -15.83
C THR A 234 -11.15 -16.97 -16.63
N LEU A 235 -10.87 -15.66 -16.61
CA LEU A 235 -9.70 -15.08 -17.27
C LEU A 235 -8.38 -15.58 -16.70
N LEU A 236 -8.28 -15.71 -15.37
CA LEU A 236 -7.11 -16.27 -14.69
C LEU A 236 -6.79 -17.70 -15.15
N PHE A 237 -7.81 -18.56 -15.24
CA PHE A 237 -7.62 -19.97 -15.63
C PHE A 237 -7.46 -20.18 -17.14
N THR A 238 -7.94 -19.24 -17.95
CA THR A 238 -7.88 -19.36 -19.42
C THR A 238 -6.60 -18.76 -20.00
N ASN A 239 -6.02 -17.75 -19.35
CA ASN A 239 -4.81 -17.08 -19.84
C ASN A 239 -3.55 -17.71 -19.20
N PRO A 240 -2.69 -18.41 -19.97
CA PRO A 240 -1.51 -19.10 -19.44
C PRO A 240 -0.51 -18.14 -18.78
N TYR A 241 -0.46 -16.88 -19.21
CA TYR A 241 0.39 -15.86 -18.60
C TYR A 241 -0.11 -15.47 -17.19
N LEU A 242 -1.42 -15.25 -17.04
CA LEU A 242 -2.02 -14.96 -15.74
C LEU A 242 -1.94 -16.17 -14.80
N LEU A 243 -2.11 -17.38 -15.33
CA LEU A 243 -1.94 -18.61 -14.57
C LEU A 243 -0.49 -18.75 -14.06
N GLY A 244 0.50 -18.43 -14.90
CA GLY A 244 1.91 -18.39 -14.49
C GLY A 244 2.19 -17.40 -13.37
N ILE A 245 1.62 -16.19 -13.45
CA ILE A 245 1.69 -15.19 -12.36
C ILE A 245 1.00 -15.72 -11.10
N GLY A 246 -0.19 -16.32 -11.24
CA GLY A 246 -0.93 -16.89 -10.11
C GLY A 246 -0.17 -18.01 -9.41
N LEU A 247 0.44 -18.92 -10.17
CA LEU A 247 1.27 -20.00 -9.64
C LEU A 247 2.52 -19.44 -8.95
N PHE A 248 3.18 -18.44 -9.55
CA PHE A 248 4.32 -17.77 -8.95
C PHE A 248 3.96 -17.12 -7.61
N ILE A 249 2.84 -16.39 -7.54
CA ILE A 249 2.34 -15.78 -6.30
C ILE A 249 2.03 -16.86 -5.26
N LEU A 250 1.41 -17.98 -5.66
CA LEU A 250 1.09 -19.07 -4.75
C LEU A 250 2.36 -19.70 -4.14
N LEU A 251 3.36 -19.97 -4.97
CA LEU A 251 4.66 -20.49 -4.52
C LEU A 251 5.37 -19.48 -3.61
N TYR A 252 5.36 -18.20 -3.98
CA TYR A 252 5.93 -17.12 -3.19
C TYR A 252 5.28 -17.02 -1.80
N VAL A 253 3.95 -17.00 -1.72
CA VAL A 253 3.21 -16.93 -0.46
C VAL A 253 3.46 -18.17 0.40
N THR A 254 3.50 -19.36 -0.23
CA THR A 254 3.81 -20.61 0.46
C THR A 254 5.20 -20.56 1.07
N MET A 255 6.22 -20.19 0.28
CA MET A 255 7.59 -20.05 0.76
C MET A 255 7.72 -18.99 1.87
N SER A 256 7.06 -17.84 1.70
CA SER A 256 7.04 -16.78 2.72
C SER A 256 6.42 -17.26 4.03
N THR A 257 5.41 -18.13 3.98
CA THR A 257 4.77 -18.70 5.17
C THR A 257 5.72 -19.66 5.89
N PHE A 258 6.44 -20.51 5.15
CA PHE A 258 7.48 -21.37 5.73
C PHE A 258 8.58 -20.56 6.41
N ILE A 259 9.11 -19.53 5.74
CA ILE A 259 10.14 -18.64 6.30
C ILE A 259 9.63 -17.99 7.60
N TYR A 260 8.38 -17.52 7.62
CA TYR A 260 7.78 -16.93 8.83
C TYR A 260 7.66 -17.93 9.98
N MET A 261 7.23 -19.17 9.70
CA MET A 261 7.13 -20.21 10.72
C MET A 261 8.49 -20.56 11.32
N GLU A 262 9.49 -20.75 10.46
CA GLU A 262 10.88 -21.04 10.86
C GLU A 262 11.45 -19.89 11.70
N GLN A 263 11.28 -18.64 11.22
CA GLN A 263 11.71 -17.46 11.97
C GLN A 263 11.06 -17.38 13.35
N ARG A 264 9.76 -17.70 13.45
CA ARG A 264 9.04 -17.71 14.73
C ARG A 264 9.58 -18.79 15.68
N GLU A 265 9.92 -19.96 15.16
CA GLU A 265 10.50 -21.07 15.92
C GLU A 265 11.92 -20.75 16.39
N MET A 266 12.80 -20.27 15.51
CA MET A 266 14.16 -19.83 15.85
C MET A 266 14.17 -18.74 16.93
N LEU A 267 13.18 -17.84 16.90
CA LEU A 267 13.06 -16.76 17.87
C LEU A 267 12.40 -17.17 19.19
N ALA A 268 11.87 -18.39 19.30
CA ALA A 268 11.16 -18.87 20.48
C ALA A 268 12.05 -18.99 21.74
N ALA A 269 13.37 -19.06 21.58
CA ALA A 269 14.32 -19.11 22.69
C ALA A 269 14.56 -17.74 23.38
N PHE A 270 14.25 -16.62 22.71
CA PHE A 270 14.52 -15.28 23.23
C PHE A 270 13.35 -14.73 24.05
N ASP A 271 13.59 -13.69 24.86
CA ASP A 271 12.52 -12.96 25.55
C ASP A 271 11.73 -12.03 24.59
N ARG A 272 10.57 -11.52 25.04
CA ARG A 272 9.72 -10.66 24.19
C ARG A 272 10.46 -9.40 23.71
N PRO A 273 11.20 -8.64 24.56
CA PRO A 273 11.93 -7.46 24.11
C PRO A 273 13.01 -7.79 23.06
N LYS A 274 13.77 -8.87 23.24
CA LYS A 274 14.82 -9.26 22.30
C LYS A 274 14.24 -9.76 20.98
N ARG A 275 13.12 -10.49 21.00
CA ARG A 275 12.40 -10.86 19.77
C ARG A 275 11.97 -9.63 18.98
N ALA A 276 11.37 -8.63 19.64
CA ALA A 276 10.96 -7.39 19.00
C ALA A 276 12.15 -6.64 18.40
N GLN A 277 13.29 -6.57 19.11
CA GLN A 277 14.51 -5.96 18.60
C GLN A 277 15.04 -6.67 17.35
N ILE A 278 15.10 -8.01 17.34
CA ILE A 278 15.60 -8.78 16.20
C ILE A 278 14.66 -8.64 15.00
N LEU A 279 13.34 -8.78 15.22
CA LEU A 279 12.33 -8.62 14.16
C LEU A 279 12.36 -7.22 13.55
N GLY A 280 12.46 -6.18 14.38
CA GLY A 280 12.62 -4.80 13.91
C GLY A 280 13.90 -4.58 13.10
N GLY A 281 15.01 -5.22 13.51
CA GLY A 281 16.26 -5.20 12.75
C GLY A 281 16.14 -5.88 11.38
N ILE A 282 15.46 -7.02 11.31
CA ILE A 282 15.17 -7.72 10.05
C ILE A 282 14.30 -6.86 9.15
N ASP A 283 13.22 -6.28 9.67
CA ASP A 283 12.33 -5.39 8.91
C ASP A 283 13.08 -4.16 8.36
N LEU A 284 13.95 -3.56 9.18
CA LEU A 284 14.78 -2.43 8.74
C LEU A 284 15.76 -2.84 7.63
N ALA A 285 16.42 -3.99 7.77
CA ALA A 285 17.34 -4.50 6.77
C ALA A 285 16.63 -4.82 5.45
N VAL A 286 15.48 -5.49 5.51
CA VAL A 286 14.67 -5.85 4.34
C VAL A 286 14.19 -4.60 3.60
N ASN A 287 13.64 -3.61 4.31
CA ASN A 287 13.19 -2.37 3.68
C ASN A 287 14.34 -1.53 3.13
N SER A 288 15.46 -1.46 3.85
CA SER A 288 16.66 -0.74 3.38
C SER A 288 17.23 -1.39 2.12
N LEU A 289 17.35 -2.71 2.10
CA LEU A 289 17.80 -3.46 0.93
C LEU A 289 16.82 -3.29 -0.23
N ALA A 290 15.51 -3.32 0.03
CA ALA A 290 14.50 -3.07 -1.00
C ALA A 290 14.66 -1.68 -1.64
N ILE A 291 14.92 -0.63 -0.84
CA ILE A 291 15.18 0.72 -1.35
C ILE A 291 16.44 0.73 -2.23
N VAL A 292 17.55 0.13 -1.75
CA VAL A 292 18.80 0.07 -2.51
C VAL A 292 18.60 -0.71 -3.81
N THR A 293 18.01 -1.90 -3.77
CA THR A 293 17.73 -2.71 -4.96
C THR A 293 16.82 -1.97 -5.94
N ALA A 294 15.78 -1.30 -5.46
CA ALA A 294 14.87 -0.52 -6.29
C ALA A 294 15.58 0.64 -7.01
N LEU A 295 16.44 1.37 -6.30
CA LEU A 295 17.17 2.52 -6.86
C LEU A 295 18.30 2.11 -7.81
N PHE A 296 19.01 1.03 -7.53
CA PHE A 296 20.25 0.70 -8.25
C PHE A 296 20.14 -0.50 -9.21
N ALA A 297 19.32 -1.50 -8.89
CA ALA A 297 19.26 -2.76 -9.63
C ALA A 297 18.07 -2.83 -10.59
N THR A 298 16.85 -2.55 -10.10
CA THR A 298 15.62 -2.80 -10.86
C THR A 298 15.53 -1.95 -12.13
N GLY A 299 15.88 -0.66 -12.06
CA GLY A 299 15.88 0.23 -13.24
C GLY A 299 16.90 -0.18 -14.32
N ARG A 300 17.96 -0.91 -13.96
CA ARG A 300 19.00 -1.39 -14.90
C ARG A 300 18.65 -2.76 -15.47
N LEU A 301 18.22 -3.68 -14.60
CA LEU A 301 17.81 -5.05 -14.98
C LEU A 301 16.57 -5.04 -15.86
N ALA A 302 15.55 -4.24 -15.51
CA ALA A 302 14.32 -4.14 -16.29
C ALA A 302 14.56 -3.63 -17.72
N THR A 303 15.60 -2.79 -17.94
CA THR A 303 15.96 -2.34 -19.30
C THR A 303 16.85 -3.31 -20.09
N LYS A 304 17.39 -4.37 -19.46
CA LYS A 304 18.23 -5.37 -20.13
C LYS A 304 17.48 -6.68 -20.42
N CYS A 305 16.45 -6.99 -19.64
CA CYS A 305 15.70 -8.26 -19.72
C CYS A 305 14.21 -8.07 -20.04
N GLY A 306 13.78 -6.84 -20.35
CA GLY A 306 12.41 -6.49 -20.74
C GLY A 306 12.31 -6.15 -22.21
#